data_AF-A0A9D9D0S7-F1
#
_entry.id   AF-A0A9D9D0S7-F1
#
_cell.length_a   1.000
_cell.length_b   1.000
_cell.length_c   1.000
_cell.angle_alpha   90.00
_cell.angle_beta   90.00
_cell.angle_gamma   90.00
#
_symmetry.space_group_name_H-M   'P 1'
#
loop_
_entity.id
_entity.type
_entity.pdbx_description
1 polymer ?
#
loop_
_entity_poly.entity_id
_entity_poly.type
_entity_poly.pdbx_seq_one_letter_code
_entity_poly.pdbx_strand_id
1 'polypeptide(L)'
;MNRIIRTLCIATLLLAAVPVFAQNERSGQRRNEWREKMKTEKIGFLTSEIGLTPDEAKSFWPVYEMVEKAREEATRQFFEAFRALEGSIQEQKGDAVISEALNAYLAANENLNAIDRRYIGEYRRILSSEKIARLYFAEEKFRRNQINRLGANPPRQ
;
A
#
# COMPACT_ATOMS: atom_id res chain seq x y z
N MET A 1 -11.11 -29.93 52.12
CA MET A 1 -10.10 -30.08 51.04
C MET A 1 -10.67 -29.79 49.65
N ASN A 2 -11.75 -30.45 49.22
CA ASN A 2 -12.32 -30.29 47.87
C ASN A 2 -12.88 -28.89 47.53
N ARG A 3 -13.30 -28.09 48.53
CA ARG A 3 -13.76 -26.70 48.30
C ARG A 3 -12.60 -25.73 48.02
N ILE A 4 -11.47 -25.90 48.70
CA ILE A 4 -10.26 -25.09 48.53
C ILE A 4 -9.60 -25.39 47.18
N ILE A 5 -9.58 -26.67 46.78
CA ILE A 5 -9.08 -27.10 45.47
C ILE A 5 -9.95 -26.53 44.34
N ARG A 6 -11.29 -26.54 44.49
CA ARG A 6 -12.21 -25.93 43.51
C ARG A 6 -12.03 -24.42 43.37
N THR A 7 -11.86 -23.67 44.47
CA THR A 7 -11.60 -22.23 44.41
C THR A 7 -10.23 -21.90 43.80
N LEU A 8 -9.21 -22.72 44.05
CA LEU A 8 -7.88 -22.58 43.42
C LEU A 8 -7.92 -22.81 41.91
N CYS A 9 -8.69 -23.81 41.44
CA CYS A 9 -8.88 -24.08 40.01
C CYS A 9 -9.65 -22.96 39.28
N ILE A 10 -10.63 -22.33 39.93
CA ILE A 10 -11.40 -21.21 39.33
C ILE A 10 -10.55 -19.95 39.25
N ALA A 11 -9.72 -19.67 40.27
CA ALA A 11 -8.81 -18.52 40.28
C ALA A 11 -7.69 -18.62 39.23
N THR A 12 -7.20 -19.83 38.93
CA THR A 12 -6.21 -20.05 37.85
C THR A 12 -6.82 -19.95 36.45
N LEU A 13 -8.10 -20.32 36.29
CA LEU A 13 -8.80 -20.20 35.01
C LEU A 13 -9.09 -18.73 34.62
N LEU A 14 -9.31 -17.85 35.60
CA LEU A 14 -9.55 -16.41 35.39
C LEU A 14 -8.28 -15.63 34.99
N LEU A 15 -7.08 -16.09 35.38
CA LEU A 15 -5.81 -15.46 34.97
C LEU A 15 -5.39 -15.77 33.52
N ALA A 16 -5.98 -16.79 32.89
CA ALA A 16 -5.62 -17.23 31.53
C ALA A 16 -6.40 -16.49 30.41
N ALA A 17 -7.35 -15.62 30.76
CA ALA A 17 -8.30 -15.03 29.80
C ALA A 17 -7.83 -13.71 29.12
N VAL A 18 -6.60 -13.23 29.34
CA VAL A 18 -6.17 -11.89 28.85
C VAL A 18 -4.96 -11.88 27.87
N PRO A 19 -4.92 -12.64 26.75
CA PRO A 19 -3.96 -12.32 25.68
C PRO A 19 -4.60 -11.81 24.38
N VAL A 20 -5.92 -11.64 24.28
CA VAL A 20 -6.57 -11.26 23.00
C VAL A 20 -6.28 -9.81 22.59
N PHE A 21 -6.23 -8.87 23.54
CA PHE A 21 -5.95 -7.46 23.24
C PHE A 21 -4.46 -7.17 22.97
N ALA A 22 -3.54 -7.90 23.60
CA ALA A 22 -2.09 -7.73 23.41
C ALA A 22 -1.58 -8.22 22.03
N GLN A 23 -2.29 -9.17 21.40
CA GLN A 23 -1.93 -9.66 20.07
C GLN A 23 -2.25 -8.65 18.96
N ASN A 24 -3.33 -7.87 19.11
CA ASN A 24 -3.75 -6.89 18.11
C ASN A 24 -2.79 -5.69 18.04
N GLU A 25 -2.37 -5.14 19.18
CA GLU A 25 -1.40 -4.05 19.26
C GLU A 25 -0.04 -4.44 18.67
N ARG A 26 0.45 -5.66 18.99
CA ARG A 26 1.71 -6.18 18.45
C ARG A 26 1.65 -6.43 16.94
N SER A 27 0.47 -6.69 16.38
CA SER A 27 0.28 -6.81 14.93
C SER A 27 0.28 -5.44 14.23
N GLY A 28 -0.36 -4.43 14.85
CA GLY A 28 -0.39 -3.06 14.35
C GLY A 28 0.99 -2.40 14.37
N GLN A 29 1.73 -2.59 15.46
CA GLN A 29 3.09 -2.08 15.60
C GLN A 29 4.03 -2.69 14.55
N ARG A 30 4.01 -4.01 14.36
CA ARG A 30 4.80 -4.70 13.32
C ARG A 30 4.48 -4.21 11.91
N ARG A 31 3.21 -3.94 11.61
CA ARG A 31 2.79 -3.40 10.30
C ARG A 31 3.34 -2.00 10.07
N ASN A 32 3.31 -1.14 11.10
CA ASN A 32 3.86 0.20 11.00
C ASN A 32 5.38 0.19 10.84
N GLU A 33 6.10 -0.62 11.63
CA GLU A 33 7.56 -0.80 11.50
C GLU A 33 7.95 -1.26 10.09
N TRP A 34 7.20 -2.20 9.52
CA TRP A 34 7.41 -2.64 8.14
C TRP A 34 7.19 -1.51 7.12
N ARG A 35 6.12 -0.72 7.26
CA ARG A 35 5.87 0.42 6.36
C ARG A 35 6.97 1.47 6.43
N GLU A 36 7.43 1.83 7.63
CA GLU A 36 8.50 2.81 7.82
C GLU A 36 9.83 2.31 7.24
N LYS A 37 10.15 1.03 7.45
CA LYS A 37 11.31 0.39 6.83
C LYS A 37 11.24 0.47 5.30
N MET A 38 10.07 0.13 4.73
CA MET A 38 9.84 0.18 3.29
C MET A 38 9.95 1.61 2.73
N LYS A 39 9.40 2.60 3.44
CA LYS A 39 9.52 4.02 3.07
C LYS A 39 10.99 4.45 3.06
N THR A 40 11.73 4.11 4.11
CA THR A 40 13.16 4.44 4.23
C THR A 40 13.99 3.79 3.11
N GLU A 41 13.78 2.50 2.85
CA GLU A 41 14.43 1.79 1.74
C GLU A 41 14.10 2.44 0.39
N LYS A 42 12.84 2.81 0.16
CA LYS A 42 12.40 3.46 -1.08
C LYS A 42 13.07 4.82 -1.26
N ILE A 43 13.15 5.63 -0.20
CA ILE A 43 13.80 6.96 -0.24
C ILE A 43 15.26 6.84 -0.65
N GLY A 44 16.02 5.96 0.03
CA GLY A 44 17.44 5.75 -0.28
C GLY A 44 17.65 5.21 -1.70
N PHE A 45 16.82 4.25 -2.11
CA PHE A 45 16.89 3.65 -3.44
C PHE A 45 16.62 4.67 -4.56
N LEU A 46 15.53 5.43 -4.45
CA LEU A 46 15.17 6.43 -5.47
C LEU A 46 16.18 7.58 -5.53
N THR A 47 16.65 8.10 -4.39
CA THR A 47 17.66 9.17 -4.36
C THR A 47 18.91 8.77 -5.14
N SER A 48 19.36 7.52 -4.94
CA SER A 48 20.55 6.96 -5.61
C SER A 48 20.33 6.77 -7.11
N GLU A 49 19.23 6.13 -7.51
CA GLU A 49 18.97 5.78 -8.92
C GLU A 49 18.67 7.00 -9.80
N ILE A 50 18.04 8.03 -9.23
CA ILE A 50 17.72 9.27 -9.95
C ILE A 50 18.94 10.18 -10.06
N GLY A 51 19.86 10.13 -9.08
CA GLY A 51 21.02 11.03 -9.01
C GLY A 51 20.61 12.46 -8.63
N LEU A 52 19.77 12.59 -7.60
CA LEU A 52 19.32 13.90 -7.09
C LEU A 52 20.47 14.65 -6.40
N THR A 53 20.62 15.94 -6.70
CA THR A 53 21.45 16.83 -5.87
C THR A 53 20.73 17.15 -4.56
N PRO A 54 21.44 17.63 -3.52
CA PRO A 54 20.80 18.02 -2.27
C PRO A 54 19.67 19.04 -2.43
N ASP A 55 19.78 19.97 -3.39
CA ASP A 55 18.76 21.01 -3.61
C ASP A 55 17.57 20.51 -4.43
N GLU A 56 17.81 19.64 -5.43
CA GLU A 56 16.73 18.95 -6.13
C GLU A 56 15.95 18.05 -5.17
N ALA A 57 16.63 17.31 -4.29
CA ALA A 57 15.99 16.42 -3.33
C ALA A 57 15.02 17.16 -2.40
N LYS A 58 15.40 18.36 -1.91
CA LYS A 58 14.53 19.22 -1.08
C LYS A 58 13.22 19.59 -1.79
N SER A 59 13.28 19.81 -3.10
CA SER A 59 12.10 20.17 -3.91
C SER A 59 11.32 18.95 -4.39
N PHE A 60 12.01 17.84 -4.64
CA PHE A 60 11.46 16.60 -5.16
C PHE A 60 10.58 15.86 -4.15
N TRP A 61 11.07 15.64 -2.94
CA TRP A 61 10.37 14.80 -1.97
C TRP A 61 8.95 15.27 -1.62
N PRO A 62 8.68 16.58 -1.42
CA PRO A 62 7.32 17.07 -1.20
C PRO A 62 6.37 16.78 -2.37
N VAL A 63 6.84 16.95 -3.61
CA VAL A 63 6.04 16.63 -4.81
C VAL A 63 5.80 15.13 -4.88
N TYR A 64 6.84 14.32 -4.68
CA TYR A 64 6.76 12.87 -4.69
C TYR A 64 5.75 12.32 -3.67
N GLU A 65 5.78 12.81 -2.43
CA GLU A 65 4.83 12.38 -1.40
C GLU A 65 3.36 12.74 -1.74
N MET A 66 3.14 13.89 -2.38
CA MET A 66 1.81 14.27 -2.87
C MET A 66 1.35 13.33 -4.00
N VAL A 67 2.25 12.98 -4.92
CA VAL A 67 1.97 12.04 -6.03
C VAL A 67 1.61 10.66 -5.49
N GLU A 68 2.41 10.15 -4.56
CA GLU A 68 2.21 8.84 -3.96
C GLU A 68 0.86 8.74 -3.24
N LYS A 69 0.46 9.77 -2.48
CA LYS A 69 -0.87 9.81 -1.85
C LYS A 69 -2.00 9.81 -2.87
N ALA A 70 -1.88 10.60 -3.93
CA ALA A 70 -2.88 10.63 -4.99
C ALA A 70 -2.98 9.27 -5.72
N ARG A 71 -1.82 8.65 -6.00
CA ARG A 71 -1.76 7.32 -6.62
C ARG A 71 -2.34 6.25 -5.70
N GLU A 72 -2.06 6.29 -4.41
CA GLU A 72 -2.60 5.34 -3.43
C GLU A 72 -4.13 5.37 -3.43
N GLU A 73 -4.71 6.57 -3.38
CA GLU A 73 -6.17 6.76 -3.39
C GLU A 73 -6.78 6.26 -4.71
N ALA A 74 -6.22 6.65 -5.86
CA ALA A 74 -6.73 6.18 -7.16
C ALA A 74 -6.55 4.67 -7.35
N THR A 75 -5.47 4.09 -6.82
CA THR A 75 -5.25 2.65 -6.84
C THR A 75 -6.29 1.91 -6.01
N ARG A 76 -6.68 2.47 -4.85
CA ARG A 76 -7.77 1.93 -4.03
C ARG A 76 -9.09 1.93 -4.80
N GLN A 77 -9.45 3.06 -5.40
CA GLN A 77 -10.68 3.20 -6.20
C GLN A 77 -10.68 2.23 -7.39
N PHE A 78 -9.53 2.07 -8.06
CA PHE A 78 -9.37 1.08 -9.13
C PHE A 78 -9.65 -0.34 -8.64
N PHE A 79 -9.08 -0.76 -7.51
CA PHE A 79 -9.32 -2.10 -6.98
C PHE A 79 -10.76 -2.29 -6.48
N GLU A 80 -11.40 -1.25 -5.94
CA GLU A 80 -12.82 -1.28 -5.58
C GLU A 80 -13.71 -1.48 -6.81
N ALA A 81 -13.49 -0.70 -7.88
CA ALA A 81 -14.22 -0.85 -9.14
C ALA A 81 -13.96 -2.21 -9.80
N PHE A 82 -12.72 -2.69 -9.78
CA PHE A 82 -12.37 -4.01 -10.30
C PHE A 82 -13.07 -5.15 -9.55
N ARG A 83 -13.13 -5.08 -8.21
CA ARG A 83 -13.88 -6.06 -7.40
C ARG A 83 -15.37 -5.99 -7.64
N ALA A 84 -15.93 -4.79 -7.82
CA ALA A 84 -17.35 -4.63 -8.14
C ALA A 84 -17.68 -5.26 -9.50
N LEU A 85 -16.82 -5.09 -10.49
CA LEU A 85 -16.95 -5.73 -11.80
C LEU A 85 -16.85 -7.25 -11.69
N GLU A 86 -15.84 -7.78 -10.97
CA GLU A 86 -15.71 -9.22 -10.72
C GLU A 86 -16.95 -9.79 -10.02
N GLY A 87 -17.42 -9.11 -8.97
CA GLY A 87 -18.64 -9.47 -8.24
C GLY A 87 -19.89 -9.48 -9.11
N SER A 88 -20.01 -8.54 -10.07
CA SER A 88 -21.15 -8.50 -11.00
C SER A 88 -21.27 -9.76 -11.86
N ILE A 89 -20.13 -10.35 -12.25
CA ILE A 89 -20.08 -11.62 -12.99
C ILE A 89 -20.36 -12.81 -12.06
N GLN A 90 -19.70 -12.85 -10.91
CA GLN A 90 -19.86 -13.94 -9.93
C GLN A 90 -21.32 -14.07 -9.43
N GLU A 91 -22.00 -12.93 -9.27
CA GLU A 91 -23.40 -12.86 -8.85
C GLU A 91 -24.39 -12.95 -10.01
N GLN A 92 -23.92 -13.20 -11.24
CA GLN A 92 -24.74 -13.34 -12.45
C GLN A 92 -25.72 -12.16 -12.65
N LYS A 93 -25.24 -10.92 -12.45
CA LYS A 93 -26.05 -9.72 -12.61
C LYS A 93 -26.48 -9.55 -14.08
N GLY A 94 -27.55 -8.78 -14.28
CA GLY A 94 -28.03 -8.45 -15.62
C GLY A 94 -27.07 -7.52 -16.37
N ASP A 95 -27.15 -7.54 -17.70
CA ASP A 95 -26.28 -6.80 -18.63
C ASP A 95 -26.13 -5.31 -18.28
N ALA A 96 -27.24 -4.64 -17.92
CA ALA A 96 -27.20 -3.22 -17.53
C ALA A 96 -26.29 -2.95 -16.31
N VAL A 97 -26.29 -3.84 -15.31
CA VAL A 97 -25.46 -3.70 -14.10
C VAL A 97 -24.00 -3.98 -14.42
N ILE A 98 -23.73 -4.98 -15.26
CA ILE A 98 -22.37 -5.30 -15.73
C ILE A 98 -21.81 -4.14 -16.56
N SER A 99 -22.62 -3.54 -17.43
CA SER A 99 -22.25 -2.37 -18.23
C SER A 99 -21.87 -1.17 -17.36
N GLU A 100 -22.64 -0.89 -16.30
CA GLU A 100 -22.29 0.18 -15.35
C GLU A 100 -20.99 -0.12 -14.60
N ALA A 101 -20.78 -1.36 -14.16
CA ALA A 101 -19.53 -1.77 -13.50
C ALA A 101 -18.31 -1.66 -14.44
N LEU A 102 -18.48 -1.96 -15.73
CA LEU A 102 -17.44 -1.74 -16.75
C LEU A 102 -17.10 -0.26 -16.90
N ASN A 103 -18.10 0.62 -16.95
CA ASN A 103 -17.88 2.07 -17.03
C ASN A 103 -17.14 2.59 -15.80
N ALA A 104 -17.53 2.15 -14.60
CA ALA A 104 -16.85 2.52 -13.36
C ALA A 104 -15.38 2.05 -13.33
N TYR A 105 -15.12 0.82 -13.77
CA TYR A 105 -13.76 0.28 -13.92
C TYR A 105 -12.92 1.11 -14.89
N LEU A 106 -13.47 1.44 -16.07
CA LEU A 106 -12.78 2.26 -17.07
C LEU A 106 -12.47 3.67 -16.53
N ALA A 107 -13.43 4.32 -15.88
CA ALA A 107 -13.24 5.64 -15.27
C ALA A 107 -12.14 5.62 -14.20
N ALA A 108 -12.10 4.60 -13.35
CA ALA A 108 -11.04 4.46 -12.34
C ALA A 108 -9.66 4.25 -12.98
N ASN A 109 -9.57 3.47 -14.06
CA ASN A 109 -8.33 3.27 -14.81
C ASN A 109 -7.88 4.55 -15.55
N GLU A 110 -8.81 5.35 -16.08
CA GLU A 110 -8.53 6.66 -16.66
C GLU A 110 -7.99 7.64 -15.62
N ASN A 111 -8.53 7.63 -14.41
CA ASN A 111 -8.05 8.47 -13.30
C ASN A 111 -6.59 8.15 -12.93
N LEU A 112 -6.22 6.86 -12.86
CA LEU A 112 -4.82 6.45 -12.66
C LEU A 112 -3.89 7.05 -13.72
N ASN A 113 -4.27 6.92 -14.99
CA ASN A 113 -3.49 7.48 -16.11
C ASN A 113 -3.45 9.02 -16.10
N ALA A 114 -4.53 9.66 -15.65
CA ALA A 114 -4.60 11.12 -15.53
C ALA A 114 -3.64 11.64 -14.44
N ILE A 115 -3.56 10.94 -13.30
CA ILE A 115 -2.59 11.20 -12.23
C ILE A 115 -1.17 11.12 -12.79
N ASP A 116 -0.83 10.05 -13.51
CA ASP A 116 0.50 9.90 -14.12
C ASP A 116 0.85 11.05 -15.05
N ARG A 117 -0.06 11.42 -15.96
CA ARG A 117 0.15 12.53 -16.89
C ARG A 117 0.33 13.87 -16.18
N ARG A 118 -0.48 14.15 -15.16
CA ARG A 118 -0.42 15.41 -14.39
C ARG A 118 0.94 15.57 -13.73
N TYR A 119 1.43 14.52 -13.07
CA TYR A 119 2.62 14.63 -12.22
C TYR A 119 3.94 14.67 -12.98
N ILE A 120 4.00 14.16 -14.21
CA ILE A 120 5.14 14.45 -15.10
C ILE A 120 5.30 15.98 -15.26
N GLY A 121 4.20 16.72 -15.36
CA GLY A 121 4.21 18.19 -15.41
C GLY A 121 4.84 18.81 -14.17
N GLU A 122 4.47 18.34 -12.97
CA GLU A 122 5.02 18.82 -11.71
C GLU A 122 6.52 18.52 -11.58
N TYR A 123 6.95 17.30 -11.94
CA TYR A 123 8.37 16.94 -11.89
C TYR A 123 9.23 17.74 -12.88
N ARG A 124 8.70 18.10 -14.06
CA ARG A 124 9.43 18.93 -15.05
C ARG A 124 9.79 20.32 -14.52
N ARG A 125 9.11 20.81 -13.49
CA ARG A 125 9.42 22.10 -12.86
C ARG A 125 10.69 22.05 -12.02
N ILE A 126 11.11 20.86 -11.61
CA ILE A 126 12.16 20.66 -10.61
C ILE A 126 13.26 19.67 -11.04
N LEU A 127 13.03 18.86 -12.07
CA LEU A 127 13.94 17.85 -12.59
C LEU A 127 14.02 17.87 -14.12
N SER A 128 15.18 17.45 -14.65
CA SER A 128 15.35 17.24 -16.10
C SER A 128 14.57 16.02 -16.59
N SER A 129 14.23 15.98 -17.89
CA SER A 129 13.53 14.85 -18.50
C SER A 129 14.26 13.51 -18.28
N GLU A 130 15.60 13.50 -18.29
CA GLU A 130 16.38 12.30 -18.01
C GLU A 130 16.16 11.79 -16.58
N LYS A 131 16.20 12.68 -15.58
CA LYS A 131 15.97 12.31 -14.17
C LYS A 131 14.54 11.83 -13.94
N ILE A 132 13.57 12.42 -14.63
CA ILE A 132 12.18 11.95 -14.60
C ILE A 132 12.09 10.54 -15.19
N ALA A 133 12.73 10.25 -16.33
CA ALA A 133 12.75 8.89 -16.87
C ALA A 133 13.41 7.89 -15.90
N ARG A 134 14.53 8.27 -15.25
CA ARG A 134 15.18 7.47 -14.20
C ARG A 134 14.26 7.21 -13.02
N LEU A 135 13.47 8.18 -12.59
CA LEU A 135 12.46 8.00 -11.54
C LEU A 135 11.50 6.86 -11.88
N TYR A 136 10.87 6.89 -13.07
CA TYR A 136 9.92 5.85 -13.47
C TYR A 136 10.58 4.46 -13.55
N PHE A 137 11.80 4.36 -14.09
CA PHE A 137 12.53 3.09 -14.10
C PHE A 137 12.88 2.61 -12.69
N ALA A 138 13.27 3.52 -11.80
CA ALA A 138 13.60 3.20 -10.42
C ALA A 138 12.35 2.73 -9.65
N GLU A 139 11.19 3.36 -9.83
CA GLU A 139 9.93 2.92 -9.23
C GLU A 139 9.54 1.51 -9.71
N GLU A 140 9.63 1.27 -11.02
CA GLU A 140 9.35 -0.05 -11.59
C GLU A 140 10.29 -1.11 -11.00
N LYS A 141 11.59 -0.82 -10.97
CA LYS A 141 12.62 -1.71 -10.41
C LYS A 141 12.40 -1.97 -8.93
N PHE A 142 12.11 -0.93 -8.14
CA PHE A 142 11.82 -1.08 -6.71
C PHE A 142 10.62 -1.99 -6.50
N ARG A 143 9.50 -1.72 -7.16
CA ARG A 143 8.27 -2.51 -7.03
C ARG A 143 8.48 -3.98 -7.43
N ARG A 144 9.21 -4.27 -8.52
CA ARG A 144 9.57 -5.66 -8.89
C ARG A 144 10.40 -6.34 -7.81
N ASN A 145 11.41 -5.64 -7.29
CA ASN A 145 12.25 -6.18 -6.22
C ASN A 145 11.42 -6.49 -4.96
N GLN A 146 10.44 -5.65 -4.62
CA GLN A 146 9.56 -5.89 -3.48
C GLN A 146 8.60 -7.07 -3.73
N ILE A 147 8.00 -7.18 -4.91
CA ILE A 147 7.17 -8.34 -5.28
C ILE A 147 7.98 -9.64 -5.18
N ASN A 148 9.20 -9.65 -5.72
CA ASN A 148 10.08 -10.83 -5.66
C ASN A 148 10.42 -11.20 -4.21
N ARG A 149 10.69 -10.22 -3.35
CA ARG A 149 10.96 -10.44 -1.92
C ARG A 149 9.72 -11.00 -1.20
N LEU A 150 8.53 -10.48 -1.47
CA LEU A 150 7.28 -10.96 -0.89
C LEU A 150 6.91 -12.36 -1.40
N GLY A 151 7.18 -12.67 -2.67
CA GLY A 151 6.99 -14.00 -3.24
C GLY A 151 7.98 -15.04 -2.70
N ALA A 152 9.24 -14.65 -2.48
CA ALA A 152 10.27 -15.51 -1.91
C ALA A 152 10.18 -15.65 -0.37
N ASN A 153 9.59 -14.67 0.31
CA ASN A 153 9.35 -14.66 1.76
C ASN A 153 8.02 -13.95 2.05
N PRO A 154 6.88 -14.67 2.03
CA PRO A 154 5.60 -14.07 2.38
C PRO A 154 5.66 -13.53 3.82
N PRO A 155 5.01 -12.39 4.12
CA PRO A 155 4.94 -11.90 5.49
C PRO A 155 4.34 -13.01 6.36
N ARG A 156 5.11 -13.47 7.35
CA ARG A 156 4.64 -14.47 8.31
C ARG A 156 3.44 -13.87 9.03
N GLN A 157 2.25 -14.41 8.72
CA GLN A 157 0.99 -14.06 9.36
C GLN A 157 1.05 -14.39 10.85
#